data_AF-A0A7J7J716-F1
#
_entry.id   AF-A0A7J7J716-F1
#
_cell.length_a   1.000
_cell.length_b   1.000
_cell.length_c   1.000
_cell.angle_alpha   90.00
_cell.angle_beta   90.00
_cell.angle_gamma   90.00
#
_symmetry.space_group_name_H-M   'P 1'
#
loop_
_entity.id
_entity.type
_entity.pdbx_description
1 polymer ?
#
loop_
_entity_poly.entity_id
_entity_poly.type
_entity_poly.pdbx_seq_one_letter_code
_entity_poly.pdbx_strand_id
1 'polypeptide(L)'
;MLKNSPKERSDEYRPLIKRETEQTEDDVEYEGWKHLIPCRSSPKFERLWEEEVRRHGAENASVARTIVRMVSGRLICAAIINIVLNTAPLLRSAYFLRKLLELMETPGSSYLLQVWYILAITLCTVVRTTTLAGSFNLGAVTGIRVRCGVLSLVFKKILSRRNQNTSVGNILLSKLVFNFRRKAISITEERVKLMSEIITAMKLVKMYAWEKPFARKIGG
;
A
#
# COMPACT_ATOMS: atom_id res chain seq x y z
N MET A 1 41.06 -35.72 -11.60
CA MET A 1 40.66 -35.98 -10.20
C MET A 1 39.18 -35.66 -10.07
N LEU A 2 38.33 -36.69 -10.10
CA LEU A 2 36.87 -36.56 -10.08
C LEU A 2 36.39 -36.55 -8.62
N LYS A 3 36.20 -35.35 -8.06
CA LYS A 3 35.48 -35.18 -6.79
C LYS A 3 34.01 -35.51 -7.04
N ASN A 4 33.57 -36.67 -6.57
CA ASN A 4 32.21 -37.16 -6.76
C ASN A 4 31.67 -37.77 -5.47
N SER A 5 31.84 -37.07 -4.35
CA SER A 5 31.05 -37.37 -3.15
C SER A 5 29.64 -36.79 -3.34
N PRO A 6 28.55 -37.54 -3.06
CA PRO A 6 27.17 -37.04 -3.16
C PRO A 6 26.93 -35.71 -2.44
N LYS A 7 27.71 -35.46 -1.38
CA LYS A 7 27.67 -34.25 -0.58
C LYS A 7 28.18 -33.01 -1.32
N GLU A 8 29.24 -33.15 -2.12
CA GLU A 8 29.79 -32.04 -2.91
C GLU A 8 28.85 -31.61 -4.04
N ARG A 9 28.19 -32.57 -4.69
CA ARG A 9 27.17 -32.26 -5.70
C ARG A 9 25.98 -31.52 -5.08
N SER A 10 25.50 -31.98 -3.91
CA SER A 10 24.42 -31.30 -3.19
C SER A 10 24.78 -29.85 -2.83
N ASP A 11 26.02 -29.61 -2.40
CA ASP A 11 26.49 -28.28 -2.06
C ASP A 11 26.75 -27.37 -3.29
N GLU A 12 27.03 -27.96 -4.46
CA GLU A 12 27.13 -27.25 -5.75
C GLU A 12 25.76 -26.80 -6.29
N TYR A 13 24.73 -27.63 -6.17
CA TYR A 13 23.37 -27.29 -6.62
C TYR A 13 22.59 -26.42 -5.62
N ARG A 14 22.91 -26.48 -4.32
CA ARG A 14 22.26 -25.68 -3.27
C ARG A 14 22.15 -24.18 -3.61
N PRO A 15 23.23 -23.48 -4.04
CA PRO A 15 23.12 -22.07 -4.41
C PRO A 15 22.30 -21.84 -5.69
N LEU A 16 22.28 -22.79 -6.62
CA LEU A 16 21.49 -22.71 -7.86
C LEU A 16 20.00 -22.84 -7.56
N ILE A 17 19.62 -23.87 -6.79
CA ILE A 17 18.24 -24.07 -6.33
C ILE A 17 17.79 -22.84 -5.54
N LYS A 18 18.64 -22.31 -4.66
CA LYS A 18 18.30 -21.13 -3.87
C LYS A 18 18.01 -19.91 -4.75
N ARG A 19 18.84 -19.64 -5.78
CA ARG A 19 18.59 -18.56 -6.74
C ARG A 19 17.32 -18.78 -7.55
N GLU A 20 17.07 -20.01 -7.98
CA GLU A 20 15.89 -20.34 -8.77
C GLU A 20 14.62 -20.22 -7.93
N THR A 21 14.66 -20.60 -6.65
CA THR A 21 13.55 -20.35 -5.70
C THR A 21 13.37 -18.88 -5.38
N GLU A 22 14.44 -18.10 -5.14
CA GLU A 22 14.36 -16.65 -4.91
C GLU A 22 13.75 -15.95 -6.14
N GLN A 23 14.21 -16.31 -7.33
CA GLN A 23 13.71 -15.75 -8.57
C GLN A 23 12.25 -16.13 -8.83
N THR A 24 11.86 -17.37 -8.55
CA THR A 24 10.47 -17.81 -8.66
C THR A 24 9.56 -17.09 -7.65
N GLU A 25 10.04 -16.87 -6.43
CA GLU A 25 9.29 -16.17 -5.38
C GLU A 25 9.12 -14.67 -5.72
N ASP A 26 10.18 -14.03 -6.20
CA ASP A 26 10.14 -12.66 -6.73
C ASP A 26 9.19 -12.54 -7.94
N ASP A 27 9.21 -13.49 -8.87
CA ASP A 27 8.35 -13.50 -10.05
C ASP A 27 6.87 -13.73 -9.69
N VAL A 28 6.58 -14.62 -8.74
CA VAL A 28 5.22 -14.89 -8.23
C VAL A 28 4.70 -13.69 -7.44
N GLU A 29 5.53 -13.06 -6.62
CA GLU A 29 5.17 -11.83 -5.93
C GLU A 29 4.91 -10.71 -6.95
N TYR A 30 5.79 -10.54 -7.94
CA TYR A 30 5.64 -9.55 -8.99
C TYR A 30 4.36 -9.75 -9.82
N GLU A 31 4.07 -10.97 -10.24
CA GLU A 31 2.84 -11.35 -10.95
C GLU A 31 1.59 -11.14 -10.08
N GLY A 32 1.69 -11.50 -8.79
CA GLY A 32 0.66 -11.28 -7.79
C GLY A 32 0.31 -9.81 -7.66
N TRP A 33 1.28 -8.91 -7.67
CA TRP A 33 1.04 -7.46 -7.60
C TRP A 33 0.82 -6.81 -8.96
N LYS A 34 0.99 -7.49 -10.10
CA LYS A 34 0.96 -6.86 -11.45
C LYS A 34 -0.29 -6.05 -11.75
N HIS A 35 -1.43 -6.53 -11.24
CA HIS A 35 -2.72 -5.87 -11.41
C HIS A 35 -2.87 -4.61 -10.53
N LEU A 36 -2.08 -4.52 -9.45
CA LEU A 36 -1.92 -3.36 -8.59
C LEU A 36 -0.75 -2.45 -9.02
N ILE A 37 0.18 -2.93 -9.86
CA ILE A 37 1.38 -2.18 -10.28
C ILE A 37 0.97 -0.83 -10.89
N PRO A 38 1.37 0.28 -10.24
CA PRO A 38 1.02 1.63 -10.66
C PRO A 38 1.64 2.07 -11.99
N CYS A 39 2.55 1.29 -12.58
CA CYS A 39 3.24 1.60 -13.84
C CYS A 39 2.28 1.88 -15.00
N ARG A 40 1.09 1.26 -15.03
CA ARG A 40 0.05 1.58 -16.03
C ARG A 40 -0.63 2.94 -15.81
N SER A 41 -0.53 3.51 -14.61
CA SER A 41 -1.06 4.84 -14.28
C SER A 41 -0.14 5.97 -14.73
N SER A 42 1.15 5.71 -14.90
CA SER A 42 2.13 6.71 -15.34
C SER A 42 1.80 7.31 -16.72
N PRO A 43 1.49 6.52 -17.78
CA PRO A 43 1.07 7.06 -19.07
C PRO A 43 -0.26 7.83 -19.03
N LYS A 44 -1.16 7.50 -18.10
CA LYS A 44 -2.43 8.22 -17.93
C LYS A 44 -2.20 9.57 -17.27
N PHE A 45 -1.36 9.63 -16.24
CA PHE A 45 -1.01 10.86 -15.56
C PHE A 45 -0.21 11.80 -16.47
N GLU A 46 0.71 11.26 -17.26
CA GLU A 46 1.51 12.02 -18.22
C GLU A 46 0.64 12.66 -19.32
N ARG A 47 -0.33 11.92 -19.87
CA ARG A 47 -1.32 12.50 -20.80
C ARG A 47 -2.13 13.64 -20.17
N LEU A 48 -2.60 13.46 -18.93
CA LEU A 48 -3.34 14.50 -18.21
C LEU A 48 -2.46 15.73 -17.91
N TRP A 49 -1.17 15.53 -17.66
CA TRP A 49 -0.20 16.59 -17.46
C TRP A 49 0.05 17.38 -18.76
N GLU A 50 0.25 16.68 -19.88
CA GLU A 50 0.38 17.31 -21.20
C GLU A 50 -0.88 18.10 -21.59
N GLU A 51 -2.08 17.59 -21.25
CA GLU A 51 -3.34 18.31 -21.41
C GLU A 51 -3.40 19.59 -20.57
N GLU A 52 -2.95 19.54 -19.31
CA GLU A 52 -2.94 20.71 -18.41
C GLU A 52 -1.95 21.78 -18.91
N VAL A 53 -0.74 21.37 -19.30
CA VAL A 53 0.29 22.26 -19.87
C VAL A 53 -0.18 22.89 -21.17
N ARG A 54 -0.88 22.13 -22.02
CA ARG A 54 -1.46 22.65 -23.26
C ARG A 54 -2.59 23.65 -23.02
N ARG A 55 -3.40 23.48 -21.97
CA ARG A 55 -4.53 24.35 -21.66
C ARG A 55 -4.14 25.65 -20.95
N HIS A 56 -3.22 25.57 -19.99
CA HIS A 56 -2.90 26.71 -19.10
C HIS A 56 -1.52 27.32 -19.36
N GLY A 57 -0.73 26.73 -20.26
CA GLY A 57 0.66 27.13 -20.49
C GLY A 57 1.61 26.61 -19.42
N ALA A 58 2.91 26.59 -19.72
CA ALA A 58 3.92 26.03 -18.83
C ALA A 58 4.08 26.80 -17.50
N GLU A 59 3.71 28.08 -17.47
CA GLU A 59 3.86 28.95 -16.28
C GLU A 59 2.71 28.78 -15.28
N ASN A 60 1.48 28.50 -15.75
CA ASN A 60 0.30 28.33 -14.90
C ASN A 60 -0.12 26.86 -14.72
N ALA A 61 0.62 25.91 -15.27
CA ALA A 61 0.33 24.49 -15.15
C ALA A 61 0.53 23.99 -13.70
N SER A 62 -0.51 23.35 -13.15
CA SER A 62 -0.49 22.86 -11.78
C SER A 62 -0.56 21.33 -11.70
N VAL A 63 0.47 20.74 -11.06
CA VAL A 63 0.50 19.29 -10.78
C VAL A 63 -0.63 18.90 -9.82
N ALA A 64 -0.96 19.77 -8.85
CA ALA A 64 -2.04 19.53 -7.91
C ALA A 64 -3.40 19.41 -8.62
N ARG A 65 -3.67 20.27 -9.60
CA ARG A 65 -4.91 20.20 -10.41
C ARG A 65 -4.99 18.92 -11.24
N THR A 66 -3.86 18.50 -11.80
CA THR A 66 -3.74 17.25 -12.56
C THR A 66 -4.01 16.03 -11.66
N ILE A 67 -3.47 16.03 -10.43
CA ILE A 67 -3.73 14.99 -9.42
C ILE A 67 -5.22 14.97 -9.06
N VAL A 68 -5.81 16.12 -8.74
CA VAL A 68 -7.24 16.21 -8.41
C VAL A 68 -8.09 15.65 -9.54
N ARG A 69 -7.79 15.99 -10.81
CA ARG A 69 -8.52 15.49 -11.98
C ARG A 69 -8.35 13.99 -12.20
N MET A 70 -7.18 13.43 -11.89
CA MET A 70 -6.92 11.98 -11.97
C MET A 70 -7.69 11.19 -10.91
N VAL A 71 -7.86 11.78 -9.73
CA VAL A 71 -8.43 11.14 -8.54
C VAL A 71 -9.94 11.35 -8.43
N SER A 72 -10.43 12.50 -8.90
CA SER A 72 -11.80 12.99 -8.69
C SER A 72 -12.86 12.01 -9.18
N GLY A 73 -12.78 11.50 -10.41
CA GLY A 73 -13.83 10.65 -10.96
C GLY A 73 -14.10 9.37 -10.15
N ARG A 74 -13.09 8.80 -9.48
CA ARG A 74 -13.25 7.55 -8.70
C ARG A 74 -13.52 7.81 -7.22
N LEU A 75 -12.82 8.77 -6.62
CA LEU A 75 -13.03 9.09 -5.21
C LEU A 75 -14.34 9.85 -4.98
N ILE A 76 -14.79 10.70 -5.91
CA ILE A 76 -16.08 11.40 -5.77
C ILE A 76 -17.22 10.38 -5.79
N CYS A 77 -17.23 9.45 -6.76
CA CYS A 77 -18.25 8.39 -6.79
C CYS A 77 -18.23 7.55 -5.50
N ALA A 78 -17.06 7.15 -5.02
CA ALA A 78 -16.95 6.39 -3.78
C ALA A 78 -17.33 7.18 -2.53
N ALA A 79 -17.02 8.49 -2.50
CA ALA A 79 -17.42 9.40 -1.44
C ALA A 79 -18.93 9.60 -1.42
N ILE A 80 -19.56 9.79 -2.59
CA ILE A 80 -21.03 9.89 -2.70
C ILE A 80 -21.68 8.59 -2.22
N ILE A 81 -21.22 7.44 -2.70
CA ILE A 81 -21.72 6.12 -2.26
C ILE A 81 -21.55 5.98 -0.74
N ASN A 82 -20.44 6.42 -0.18
CA ASN A 82 -20.24 6.39 1.28
C ASN A 82 -21.18 7.29 2.03
N ILE A 83 -21.33 8.54 1.58
CA ILE A 83 -22.21 9.52 2.22
C ILE A 83 -23.64 8.98 2.21
N VAL A 84 -24.12 8.47 1.07
CA VAL A 84 -25.46 7.90 0.94
C VAL A 84 -25.66 6.67 1.83
N LEU A 85 -24.70 5.73 1.83
CA LEU A 85 -24.82 4.49 2.61
C LEU A 85 -24.57 4.69 4.12
N ASN A 86 -23.82 5.72 4.54
CA ASN A 86 -23.49 6.00 5.95
C ASN A 86 -24.33 7.09 6.63
N THR A 87 -25.06 7.92 5.89
CA THR A 87 -26.04 8.86 6.48
C THR A 87 -27.29 8.13 6.94
N ALA A 88 -27.69 7.07 6.23
CA ALA A 88 -28.89 6.31 6.54
C ALA A 88 -28.88 5.62 7.94
N PRO A 89 -27.76 5.10 8.49
CA PRO A 89 -27.68 4.52 9.83
C PRO A 89 -27.98 5.47 11.02
N LEU A 90 -27.68 6.78 10.92
CA LEU A 90 -27.90 7.73 12.02
C LEU A 90 -29.40 7.95 12.30
N LEU A 91 -30.21 7.99 11.25
CA LEU A 91 -31.67 8.07 11.34
C LEU A 91 -32.31 6.70 11.66
N ARG A 92 -31.63 5.60 11.33
CA ARG A 92 -32.17 4.25 11.33
C ARG A 92 -32.06 3.52 12.65
N SER A 93 -30.94 3.59 13.38
CA SER A 93 -30.82 2.87 14.67
C SER A 93 -31.81 3.38 15.70
N ALA A 94 -32.07 4.69 15.73
CA ALA A 94 -33.07 5.30 16.60
C ALA A 94 -34.51 4.92 16.21
N TYR A 95 -34.81 4.88 14.91
CA TYR A 95 -36.12 4.46 14.42
C TYR A 95 -36.41 2.98 14.69
N PHE A 96 -35.45 2.11 14.37
CA PHE A 96 -35.59 0.67 14.55
C PHE A 96 -35.67 0.29 16.03
N LEU A 97 -34.87 0.93 16.90
CA LEU A 97 -34.95 0.68 18.34
C LEU A 97 -36.33 1.06 18.90
N ARG A 98 -36.87 2.22 18.51
CA ARG A 98 -38.23 2.63 18.91
C ARG A 98 -39.28 1.64 18.46
N LYS A 99 -39.23 1.21 17.19
CA LYS A 99 -40.20 0.25 16.66
C LYS A 99 -40.06 -1.13 17.29
N LEU A 100 -38.84 -1.58 17.59
CA LEU A 100 -38.60 -2.83 18.32
C LEU A 100 -39.19 -2.77 19.73
N LEU A 101 -39.02 -1.65 20.44
CA LEU A 101 -39.56 -1.47 21.79
C LEU A 101 -41.10 -1.48 21.80
N GLU A 102 -41.72 -0.79 20.84
CA GLU A 102 -43.18 -0.76 20.64
C GLU A 102 -43.76 -2.16 20.27
N LEU A 103 -42.98 -2.97 19.55
CA LEU A 103 -43.32 -4.36 19.20
C LEU A 103 -43.16 -5.35 20.35
N MET A 104 -42.41 -4.98 21.40
CA MET A 104 -42.23 -5.78 22.62
C MET A 104 -43.32 -5.49 23.65
N GLU A 105 -43.82 -4.26 23.68
CA GLU A 105 -44.82 -3.79 24.64
C GLU A 105 -46.27 -4.17 24.24
N THR A 106 -46.50 -4.54 22.98
CA THR A 106 -47.82 -4.97 22.48
C THR A 106 -48.03 -6.49 22.66
N PRO A 107 -48.92 -6.93 23.58
CA PRO A 107 -49.21 -8.35 23.78
C PRO A 107 -50.00 -8.90 22.58
N GLY A 108 -49.36 -9.73 21.75
CA GLY A 108 -49.98 -10.37 20.57
C GLY A 108 -49.24 -10.18 19.23
N SER A 109 -48.11 -9.47 19.22
CA SER A 109 -47.32 -9.26 18.01
C SER A 109 -46.62 -10.54 17.51
N SER A 110 -46.58 -10.73 16.19
CA SER A 110 -45.92 -11.88 15.54
C SER A 110 -44.40 -11.82 15.72
N TYR A 111 -43.82 -12.83 16.38
CA TYR A 111 -42.36 -12.97 16.59
C TYR A 111 -41.54 -12.88 15.28
N LEU A 112 -42.11 -13.32 14.16
CA LEU A 112 -41.50 -13.20 12.83
C LEU A 112 -41.14 -11.76 12.46
N LEU A 113 -42.01 -10.80 12.79
CA LEU A 113 -41.82 -9.39 12.47
C LEU A 113 -40.62 -8.82 13.23
N GLN A 114 -40.48 -9.18 14.51
CA GLN A 114 -39.34 -8.79 15.36
C GLN A 114 -38.03 -9.38 14.84
N VAL A 115 -38.04 -10.64 14.41
CA VAL A 115 -36.87 -11.30 13.82
C VAL A 115 -36.43 -10.60 12.53
N TRP A 116 -37.37 -10.19 11.66
CA TRP A 116 -37.05 -9.41 10.46
C TRP A 116 -36.39 -8.06 10.79
N TYR A 117 -36.84 -7.36 11.82
CA TYR A 117 -36.21 -6.11 12.26
C TYR A 117 -34.80 -6.32 12.80
N ILE A 118 -34.56 -7.36 13.61
CA ILE A 118 -33.23 -7.70 14.14
C ILE A 118 -32.28 -8.06 13.00
N LEU A 119 -32.72 -8.89 12.05
CA LEU A 119 -31.94 -9.28 10.89
C LEU A 119 -31.59 -8.07 10.01
N ALA A 120 -32.53 -7.13 9.84
CA ALA A 120 -32.29 -5.88 9.12
C ALA A 120 -31.25 -4.98 9.81
N ILE A 121 -31.27 -4.85 11.14
CA ILE A 121 -30.26 -4.06 11.89
C ILE A 121 -28.87 -4.68 11.73
N THR A 122 -28.77 -6.00 11.87
CA THR A 122 -27.51 -6.73 11.69
C THR A 122 -26.97 -6.55 10.28
N LEU A 123 -27.83 -6.70 9.27
CA LEU A 123 -27.45 -6.49 7.86
C LEU A 123 -26.96 -5.06 7.62
N CYS A 124 -27.63 -4.05 8.17
CA CYS A 124 -27.21 -2.65 8.04
C CYS A 124 -25.83 -2.40 8.68
N THR A 125 -25.54 -3.06 9.80
CA THR A 125 -24.25 -2.96 10.51
C THR A 125 -23.13 -3.59 9.70
N VAL A 126 -23.38 -4.74 9.06
CA VAL A 126 -22.44 -5.38 8.13
C VAL A 126 -22.17 -4.45 6.95
N VAL A 127 -23.22 -3.94 6.28
CA VAL A 127 -23.08 -3.03 5.13
C VAL A 127 -22.26 -1.78 5.48
N ARG A 128 -22.49 -1.17 6.65
CA ARG A 128 -21.71 -0.02 7.14
C ARG A 128 -20.24 -0.37 7.29
N THR A 129 -19.94 -1.49 7.95
CA THR A 129 -18.58 -1.93 8.26
C THR A 129 -17.80 -2.24 6.98
N THR A 130 -18.41 -2.98 6.05
CA THR A 130 -17.84 -3.30 4.76
C THR A 130 -17.60 -2.05 3.91
N THR A 131 -18.53 -1.10 3.91
CA THR A 131 -18.38 0.16 3.14
C THR A 131 -17.25 1.03 3.68
N LEU A 132 -17.11 1.15 5.01
CA LEU A 132 -16.01 1.90 5.62
C LEU A 132 -14.65 1.28 5.28
N ALA A 133 -14.54 -0.04 5.42
CA ALA A 133 -13.32 -0.78 5.07
C ALA A 133 -12.98 -0.66 3.57
N GLY A 134 -13.98 -0.79 2.68
CA GLY A 134 -13.78 -0.63 1.23
C GLY A 134 -13.28 0.76 0.84
N SER A 135 -13.74 1.80 1.53
CA SER A 135 -13.34 3.19 1.29
C SER A 135 -11.89 3.47 1.66
N PHE A 136 -11.45 2.90 2.77
CA PHE A 136 -10.05 2.96 3.19
C PHE A 136 -9.13 2.30 2.17
N ASN A 137 -9.50 1.10 1.70
CA ASN A 137 -8.76 0.38 0.67
C ASN A 137 -8.70 1.13 -0.65
N LEU A 138 -9.83 1.68 -1.12
CA LEU A 138 -9.86 2.50 -2.34
C LEU A 138 -9.01 3.78 -2.20
N GLY A 139 -9.03 4.42 -1.04
CA GLY A 139 -8.17 5.56 -0.70
C GLY A 139 -6.69 5.18 -0.74
N ALA A 140 -6.31 4.04 -0.15
CA ALA A 140 -4.94 3.55 -0.17
C ALA A 140 -4.46 3.26 -1.60
N VAL A 141 -5.25 2.54 -2.40
CA VAL A 141 -4.92 2.19 -3.79
C VAL A 141 -4.83 3.44 -4.68
N THR A 142 -5.74 4.39 -4.54
CA THR A 142 -5.68 5.66 -5.28
C THR A 142 -4.46 6.49 -4.89
N GLY A 143 -4.12 6.52 -3.60
CA GLY A 143 -2.91 7.19 -3.10
C GLY A 143 -1.62 6.60 -3.67
N ILE A 144 -1.49 5.28 -3.74
CA ILE A 144 -0.34 4.59 -4.35
C ILE A 144 -0.21 4.98 -5.84
N ARG A 145 -1.33 5.00 -6.58
CA ARG A 145 -1.33 5.38 -8.00
C ARG A 145 -0.88 6.82 -8.24
N VAL A 146 -1.31 7.74 -7.39
CA VAL A 146 -0.86 9.15 -7.44
C VAL A 146 0.63 9.25 -7.13
N ARG A 147 1.11 8.59 -6.07
CA ARG A 147 2.53 8.61 -5.69
C ARG A 147 3.43 8.16 -6.83
N CYS A 148 3.08 7.08 -7.52
CA CYS A 148 3.85 6.60 -8.65
C CYS A 148 3.82 7.55 -9.85
N GLY A 149 2.67 8.15 -10.17
CA GLY A 149 2.58 9.15 -11.25
C GLY A 149 3.45 10.37 -10.99
N VAL A 150 3.41 10.90 -9.76
CA VAL A 150 4.26 12.04 -9.35
C VAL A 150 5.74 11.65 -9.37
N LEU A 151 6.10 10.49 -8.84
CA LEU A 151 7.48 10.01 -8.83
C LEU A 151 8.04 9.83 -10.25
N SER A 152 7.24 9.32 -11.19
CA SER A 152 7.63 9.20 -12.60
C SER A 152 7.90 10.57 -13.25
N LEU A 153 7.06 11.58 -13.02
CA LEU A 153 7.31 12.94 -13.55
C LEU A 153 8.56 13.57 -12.95
N VAL A 154 8.75 13.44 -11.63
CA VAL A 154 9.94 13.96 -10.95
C VAL A 154 11.19 13.29 -11.49
N PHE A 155 11.19 11.96 -11.62
CA PHE A 155 12.32 11.21 -12.16
C PHE A 155 12.61 11.58 -13.62
N LYS A 156 11.57 11.66 -14.46
CA LYS A 156 11.70 12.10 -15.87
C LYS A 156 12.23 13.52 -15.97
N LYS A 157 11.79 14.44 -15.10
CA LYS A 157 12.27 15.82 -15.05
C LYS A 157 13.73 15.91 -14.61
N ILE A 158 14.13 15.12 -13.61
CA ILE A 158 15.51 15.02 -13.14
C ILE A 158 16.42 14.49 -14.27
N LEU A 159 16.01 13.42 -14.96
CA LEU A 159 16.78 12.83 -16.05
C LEU A 159 16.84 13.70 -17.31
N SER A 160 15.74 14.41 -17.63
CA SER A 160 15.64 15.25 -18.83
C SER A 160 16.44 16.57 -18.72
N ARG A 161 16.68 17.09 -17.52
CA ARG A 161 17.47 18.32 -17.29
C ARG A 161 18.91 17.99 -16.86
N ARG A 162 19.70 17.43 -17.77
CA ARG A 162 21.14 17.21 -17.54
C ARG A 162 22.02 18.44 -17.83
N ASN A 163 21.51 19.51 -18.48
CA ASN A 163 22.38 20.60 -18.97
C ASN A 163 21.83 22.05 -18.92
N GLN A 164 21.02 22.44 -17.92
CA GLN A 164 20.72 23.88 -17.72
C GLN A 164 20.64 24.26 -16.23
N ASN A 165 21.28 25.38 -15.89
CA ASN A 165 21.44 25.97 -14.56
C ASN A 165 20.23 25.69 -13.64
N THR A 166 20.49 24.84 -12.64
CA THR A 166 19.51 24.29 -11.71
C THR A 166 18.91 25.37 -10.83
N SER A 167 17.62 25.63 -11.00
CA SER A 167 16.80 26.38 -10.03
C SER A 167 16.94 25.75 -8.64
N VAL A 168 17.15 26.60 -7.64
CA VAL A 168 17.43 26.24 -6.23
C VAL A 168 16.39 25.25 -5.68
N GLY A 169 15.13 25.39 -6.11
CA GLY A 169 14.04 24.48 -5.71
C GLY A 169 14.23 23.02 -6.12
N ASN A 170 14.82 22.76 -7.30
CA ASN A 170 15.05 21.39 -7.78
C ASN A 170 16.21 20.70 -7.05
N ILE A 171 17.21 21.48 -6.63
CA ILE A 171 18.33 20.99 -5.81
C ILE A 171 17.81 20.62 -4.42
N LEU A 172 16.93 21.44 -3.84
CA LEU A 172 16.32 21.17 -2.54
C LEU A 172 15.45 19.91 -2.58
N LEU A 173 14.60 19.75 -3.60
CA LEU A 173 13.78 18.55 -3.78
C LEU A 173 14.65 17.29 -3.95
N SER A 174 15.70 17.37 -4.77
CA SER A 174 16.61 16.25 -5.00
C SER A 174 17.39 15.89 -3.74
N LYS A 175 17.88 16.89 -2.97
CA LYS A 175 18.52 16.68 -1.67
C LYS A 175 17.55 16.08 -0.65
N LEU A 176 16.29 16.52 -0.62
CA LEU A 176 15.28 16.00 0.29
C LEU A 176 14.97 14.54 -0.01
N VAL A 177 14.67 14.21 -1.27
CA VAL A 177 14.42 12.83 -1.72
C VAL A 177 15.64 11.95 -1.47
N PHE A 178 16.84 12.45 -1.74
CA PHE A 178 18.09 11.74 -1.46
C PHE A 178 18.29 11.47 0.04
N ASN A 179 18.01 12.46 0.90
CA ASN A 179 18.13 12.29 2.36
C ASN A 179 17.13 11.27 2.91
N PHE A 180 15.87 11.28 2.43
CA PHE A 180 14.89 10.27 2.82
C PHE A 180 15.28 8.87 2.34
N ARG A 181 15.76 8.75 1.09
CA ARG A 181 16.29 7.49 0.56
C ARG A 181 17.49 7.01 1.38
N ARG A 182 18.45 7.89 1.68
CA ARG A 182 19.63 7.55 2.47
C ARG A 182 19.25 7.07 3.87
N LYS A 183 18.30 7.73 4.55
CA LYS A 183 17.81 7.29 5.86
C LYS A 183 17.08 5.95 5.80
N ALA A 184 16.25 5.72 4.78
CA ALA A 184 15.56 4.45 4.60
C ALA A 184 16.56 3.31 4.31
N ILE A 185 17.52 3.55 3.43
CA ILE A 185 18.57 2.59 3.06
C ILE A 185 19.47 2.29 4.27
N SER A 186 19.88 3.29 5.05
CA SER A 186 20.77 3.07 6.20
C SER A 186 20.14 2.17 7.27
N ILE A 187 18.82 2.28 7.48
CA ILE A 187 18.08 1.43 8.42
C ILE A 187 18.10 -0.03 7.97
N THR A 188 17.91 -0.28 6.67
CA THR A 188 17.96 -1.64 6.10
C THR A 188 19.38 -2.19 6.08
N GLU A 189 20.37 -1.38 5.70
CA GLU A 189 21.77 -1.79 5.64
C GLU A 189 22.30 -2.25 6.99
N GLU A 190 21.99 -1.54 8.08
CA GLU A 190 22.44 -1.94 9.42
C GLU A 190 21.86 -3.30 9.83
N ARG A 191 20.55 -3.53 9.59
CA ARG A 191 19.92 -4.82 9.89
C ARG A 191 20.49 -5.95 9.03
N VAL A 192 20.68 -5.73 7.74
CA VAL A 192 21.26 -6.74 6.82
C VAL A 192 22.70 -7.06 7.21
N LYS A 193 23.49 -6.05 7.57
CA LYS A 193 24.87 -6.21 8.02
C LYS A 193 24.95 -7.02 9.32
N LEU A 194 24.16 -6.67 10.33
CA LEU A 194 24.11 -7.41 11.60
C LEU A 194 23.68 -8.87 11.40
N MET A 195 22.68 -9.12 10.55
CA MET A 195 22.27 -10.48 10.20
C MET A 195 23.40 -11.26 9.54
N SER A 196 24.15 -10.65 8.62
CA SER A 196 25.30 -11.27 7.95
C SER A 196 26.43 -11.62 8.94
N GLU A 197 26.72 -10.71 9.88
CA GLU A 197 27.72 -10.94 10.93
C GLU A 197 27.31 -12.11 11.85
N ILE A 198 26.02 -12.19 12.23
CA ILE A 198 25.49 -13.28 13.07
C ILE A 198 25.55 -14.63 12.35
N ILE A 199 25.17 -14.70 11.08
CA ILE A 199 25.25 -15.95 10.28
C ILE A 199 26.71 -16.44 10.23
N THR A 200 27.65 -15.52 10.05
CA THR A 200 29.08 -15.85 10.02
C THR A 200 29.57 -16.35 11.39
N ALA A 201 29.04 -15.79 12.48
CA ALA A 201 29.38 -16.15 13.86
C ALA A 201 28.50 -17.25 14.49
N MET A 202 27.63 -17.93 13.72
CA MET A 202 26.57 -18.79 14.26
C MET A 202 27.07 -19.89 15.22
N LYS A 203 28.26 -20.44 14.95
CA LYS A 203 28.87 -21.46 15.82
C LYS A 203 29.22 -20.91 17.20
N LEU A 204 29.76 -19.69 17.28
CA LEU A 204 30.08 -19.03 18.54
C LEU A 204 28.80 -18.64 19.29
N VAL A 205 27.81 -18.13 18.58
CA VAL A 205 26.51 -17.76 19.18
C VAL A 205 25.87 -18.96 19.88
N LYS A 206 25.89 -20.14 19.27
CA LYS A 206 25.38 -21.38 19.88
C LYS A 206 26.27 -21.89 21.03
N MET A 207 27.59 -21.82 20.88
CA MET A 207 28.53 -22.26 21.92
C MET A 207 28.37 -21.45 23.23
N TYR A 208 28.10 -20.15 23.12
CA TYR A 208 27.94 -19.25 24.27
C TYR A 208 26.47 -18.95 24.62
N ALA A 209 25.50 -19.61 23.96
CA ALA A 209 24.06 -19.39 24.15
C ALA A 209 23.61 -17.91 24.04
N TRP A 210 24.25 -17.13 23.16
CA TRP A 210 23.97 -15.70 22.96
C TRP A 210 22.72 -15.41 22.10
N GLU A 211 21.87 -16.39 21.86
CA GLU A 211 20.69 -16.25 20.98
C GLU A 211 19.72 -15.16 21.47
N LYS A 212 19.46 -15.11 22.78
CA LYS A 212 18.54 -14.13 23.40
C LYS A 212 19.02 -12.67 23.28
N PRO A 213 20.27 -12.31 23.61
CA PRO A 213 20.75 -10.93 23.44
C PRO A 213 20.81 -10.48 21.96
N PHE A 214 21.16 -11.38 21.02
CA PHE A 214 21.13 -11.05 19.60
C PHE A 214 19.70 -10.87 19.07
N ALA A 215 18.75 -11.72 19.48
CA ALA A 215 17.34 -11.58 19.10
C ALA A 215 16.76 -10.22 19.56
N ARG A 216 17.10 -9.77 20.77
CA ARG A 216 16.69 -8.47 21.30
C ARG A 216 17.31 -7.30 20.52
N LYS A 217 18.55 -7.45 20.05
CA LYS A 217 19.25 -6.40 19.30
C LYS A 217 18.74 -6.25 17.87
N ILE A 218 18.32 -7.35 17.25
CA ILE A 218 17.65 -7.31 15.94
C ILE A 218 16.25 -6.73 16.11
N GLY A 219 15.46 -7.24 17.06
CA GLY A 219 14.06 -6.87 17.28
C GLY A 219 13.81 -5.53 18.00
N GLY A 220 14.80 -4.63 18.02
CA GLY A 220 14.58 -3.24 18.46
C GLY A 220 13.43 -2.57 17.72
#